data_AF-A0A2S0WG94-F1
#
_entry.id   AF-A0A2S0WG94-F1
#
_cell.length_a   1.000
_cell.length_b   1.000
_cell.length_c   1.000
_cell.angle_alpha   90.00
_cell.angle_beta   90.00
_cell.angle_gamma   90.00
#
_symmetry.space_group_name_H-M   'P 1'
#
loop_
_entity.id
_entity.type
_entity.pdbx_description
1 polymer ?
#
loop_
_entity_poly.entity_id
_entity_poly.type
_entity_poly.pdbx_seq_one_letter_code
_entity_poly.pdbx_strand_id
1 'polypeptide(L)'
;MTFPKQSKTIEMGIAYGMLYEICMGPFSINGYLQLPPGHPWIGSDLERDHDIKVHGGITYRAGRVIGFDTAHAGDGYHPDAPISKAKKLVTFLMSGHVWELEEVREELFRLAVQAHAAEVVE
;
A
#
# COMPACT_ATOMS: atom_id res chain seq x y z
N MET A 1 3.74 -2.85 -16.13
CA MET A 1 3.54 -2.68 -14.67
C MET A 1 3.17 -1.22 -14.48
N THR A 2 2.04 -0.90 -13.86
CA THR A 2 1.66 0.50 -13.65
C THR A 2 1.26 0.67 -12.20
N PHE A 3 2.23 1.11 -11.40
CA PHE A 3 2.02 1.70 -10.10
C PHE A 3 1.52 3.15 -10.24
N PRO A 4 1.01 3.79 -9.18
CA PRO A 4 0.47 5.14 -9.26
C PRO A 4 1.50 6.17 -9.76
N LYS A 5 1.23 6.81 -10.90
CA LYS A 5 2.14 7.77 -11.58
C LYS A 5 2.50 9.03 -10.78
N GLN A 6 1.76 9.34 -9.72
CA GLN A 6 1.94 10.56 -8.91
C GLN A 6 2.80 10.32 -7.65
N SER A 7 3.45 9.17 -7.54
CA SER A 7 4.22 8.79 -6.37
C SER A 7 5.73 8.76 -6.65
N LYS A 8 6.54 9.01 -5.61
CA LYS A 8 8.00 8.84 -5.67
C LYS A 8 8.35 7.50 -5.01
N THR A 9 8.90 6.58 -5.77
CA THR A 9 9.46 5.32 -5.24
C THR A 9 10.46 5.59 -4.12
N ILE A 10 10.27 4.92 -2.98
CA ILE A 10 11.20 4.91 -1.85
C ILE A 10 12.00 3.61 -1.87
N GLU A 11 11.29 2.49 -2.07
CA GLU A 11 11.86 1.14 -2.06
C GLU A 11 11.14 0.26 -3.08
N MET A 12 11.87 -0.66 -3.71
CA MET A 12 11.31 -1.75 -4.49
C MET A 12 12.08 -3.03 -4.20
N GLY A 13 11.40 -4.17 -4.32
CA GLY A 13 12.03 -5.47 -4.11
C GLY A 13 11.12 -6.62 -4.51
N ILE A 14 11.47 -7.80 -4.01
CA ILE A 14 10.68 -9.02 -4.17
C ILE A 14 10.38 -9.57 -2.77
N ALA A 15 9.12 -9.86 -2.51
CA ALA A 15 8.64 -10.55 -1.32
C ALA A 15 7.80 -11.75 -1.74
N TYR A 16 8.14 -12.96 -1.29
CA TYR A 16 7.42 -14.19 -1.65
C TYR A 16 7.23 -14.38 -3.17
N GLY A 17 8.25 -14.05 -3.97
CA GLY A 17 8.17 -14.13 -5.44
C GLY A 17 7.37 -13.02 -6.13
N MET A 18 6.78 -12.10 -5.36
CA MET A 18 6.01 -10.96 -5.86
C MET A 18 6.83 -9.68 -5.83
N LEU A 19 6.78 -8.91 -6.91
CA LEU A 19 7.39 -7.59 -6.95
C LEU A 19 6.59 -6.65 -6.04
N TYR A 20 7.29 -5.86 -5.23
CA TYR A 20 6.67 -4.85 -4.39
C TYR A 20 7.29 -3.48 -4.62
N GLU A 21 6.52 -2.45 -4.33
CA GLU A 21 6.97 -1.06 -4.31
C GLU A 21 6.40 -0.35 -3.08
N ILE A 22 7.26 0.37 -2.37
CA ILE A 22 6.88 1.36 -1.36
C ILE A 22 7.15 2.74 -1.94
N CYS A 23 6.17 3.62 -1.91
CA CYS A 23 6.29 4.94 -2.51
C CYS A 23 5.76 6.05 -1.58
N MET A 24 6.34 7.23 -1.71
CA MET A 24 5.77 8.46 -1.18
C MET A 24 4.61 8.88 -2.08
N GLY A 25 3.39 8.71 -1.57
CA GLY A 25 2.17 9.20 -2.18
C GLY A 25 1.94 10.69 -1.90
N PRO A 26 0.77 11.23 -2.29
CA PRO A 26 0.43 12.63 -2.08
C PRO A 26 0.31 13.04 -0.60
N PHE A 27 -0.03 12.09 0.28
CA PHE A 27 -0.29 12.33 1.71
C PHE A 27 0.65 11.56 2.64
N SER A 28 1.04 10.33 2.30
CA SER A 28 1.85 9.45 3.16
C SER A 28 2.63 8.41 2.34
N ILE A 29 3.35 7.51 3.02
CA ILE A 29 4.04 6.36 2.45
C ILE A 29 3.03 5.21 2.22
N ASN A 30 3.00 4.64 1.03
CA ASN A 30 2.03 3.62 0.64
C ASN A 30 2.72 2.37 0.09
N GLY A 31 2.08 1.20 0.24
CA GLY A 31 2.61 -0.10 -0.17
C GLY A 31 1.83 -0.71 -1.34
N TYR A 32 2.55 -1.26 -2.31
CA TYR A 32 2.00 -1.91 -3.49
C TYR A 32 2.66 -3.25 -3.75
N LEU A 33 1.85 -4.22 -4.15
CA LEU A 33 2.26 -5.59 -4.47
C LEU A 33 1.75 -5.96 -5.86
N GLN A 34 2.63 -6.50 -6.70
CA GLN A 34 2.24 -7.08 -7.97
C GLN A 34 2.10 -8.60 -7.83
N LEU A 35 0.86 -9.06 -7.95
CA LEU A 35 0.49 -10.45 -8.00
C LEU A 35 1.07 -11.13 -9.26
N PRO A 36 1.51 -12.39 -9.20
CA PRO A 36 1.96 -13.12 -10.38
C PRO A 36 0.79 -13.41 -11.34
N PRO A 37 1.07 -13.73 -12.61
CA PRO A 37 0.03 -14.14 -13.55
C PRO A 37 -0.75 -15.36 -13.03
N GLY A 38 -2.08 -15.34 -13.16
CA GLY A 38 -2.94 -16.44 -12.73
C GLY A 38 -3.25 -16.49 -11.23
N HIS A 39 -2.74 -15.54 -10.43
CA HIS A 39 -3.01 -15.47 -9.00
C HIS A 39 -4.52 -15.43 -8.69
N PRO A 40 -5.03 -16.19 -7.70
CA PRO A 40 -6.48 -16.32 -7.41
C PRO A 40 -7.20 -14.99 -7.10
N TRP A 41 -6.46 -14.03 -6.53
CA TRP A 41 -6.95 -12.68 -6.27
C TRP A 41 -7.15 -11.80 -7.51
N ILE A 42 -6.71 -12.24 -8.69
CA ILE A 42 -6.96 -11.52 -9.94
C ILE A 42 -8.41 -11.77 -10.37
N GLY A 43 -9.17 -10.69 -10.56
CA GLY A 43 -10.58 -10.74 -10.93
C GLY A 43 -11.56 -10.91 -9.77
N SER A 44 -11.11 -11.35 -8.59
CA SER A 44 -11.97 -11.42 -7.39
C SER A 44 -12.27 -10.05 -6.79
N ASP A 45 -13.31 -9.99 -5.97
CA ASP A 45 -13.61 -8.86 -5.09
C ASP A 45 -12.81 -9.02 -3.80
N LEU A 46 -11.70 -8.29 -3.67
CA LEU A 46 -10.71 -8.56 -2.62
C LEU A 46 -11.21 -8.30 -1.21
N GLU A 47 -12.04 -7.28 -1.02
CA GLU A 47 -12.56 -6.91 0.30
C GLU A 47 -13.74 -7.80 0.72
N ARG A 48 -14.49 -8.33 -0.25
CA ARG A 48 -15.65 -9.19 0.01
C ARG A 48 -15.29 -10.67 0.08
N ASP A 49 -14.45 -11.13 -0.83
CA ASP A 49 -14.20 -12.56 -1.04
C ASP A 49 -13.00 -13.07 -0.21
N HIS A 50 -12.18 -12.18 0.36
CA HIS A 50 -10.96 -12.53 1.09
C HIS A 50 -10.84 -11.72 2.39
N ASP A 51 -10.37 -12.36 3.46
CA ASP A 51 -10.14 -11.67 4.75
C ASP A 51 -8.74 -11.02 4.78
N ILE A 52 -8.51 -10.05 3.89
CA ILE A 52 -7.21 -9.38 3.78
C ILE A 52 -7.03 -8.39 4.95
N LYS A 53 -5.97 -8.59 5.74
CA LYS A 53 -5.61 -7.74 6.88
C LYS A 53 -4.39 -6.89 6.55
N VAL A 54 -4.66 -5.64 6.16
CA VAL A 54 -3.69 -4.54 6.08
C VAL A 54 -4.35 -3.28 6.60
N HIS A 55 -3.55 -2.32 7.07
CA HIS A 55 -4.07 -1.01 7.47
C HIS A 55 -4.92 -0.39 6.36
N GLY A 56 -6.14 0.02 6.71
CA GLY A 56 -7.06 0.66 5.76
C GLY A 56 -7.64 -0.23 4.66
N GLY A 57 -7.24 -1.49 4.58
CA GLY A 57 -7.68 -2.39 3.50
C GLY A 57 -6.99 -2.12 2.15
N ILE A 58 -7.51 -2.74 1.08
CA ILE A 58 -6.92 -2.60 -0.26
C ILE A 58 -7.53 -1.39 -0.96
N THR A 59 -6.81 -0.27 -0.93
CA THR A 59 -7.28 1.00 -1.49
C THR A 59 -6.84 1.25 -2.94
N TYR A 60 -5.99 0.37 -3.49
CA TYR A 60 -5.57 0.44 -4.88
C TYR A 60 -5.66 -0.91 -5.60
N ARG A 61 -6.20 -0.89 -6.82
CA ARG A 61 -6.19 -2.05 -7.72
C ARG A 61 -6.11 -1.64 -9.18
N ALA A 62 -5.13 -2.17 -9.91
CA ALA A 62 -5.00 -2.01 -11.35
C ALA A 62 -4.32 -3.24 -11.98
N GLY A 63 -5.07 -4.01 -12.76
CA GLY A 63 -4.57 -5.25 -13.36
C GLY A 63 -4.11 -6.24 -12.29
N ARG A 64 -2.79 -6.48 -12.22
CA ARG A 64 -2.17 -7.38 -11.23
C ARG A 64 -1.59 -6.65 -10.01
N VAL A 65 -1.68 -5.33 -9.96
CA VAL A 65 -1.16 -4.54 -8.85
C VAL A 65 -2.28 -4.28 -7.86
N ILE A 66 -2.03 -4.59 -6.60
CA ILE A 66 -2.86 -4.23 -5.45
C ILE A 66 -2.04 -3.37 -4.49
N GLY A 67 -2.69 -2.59 -3.64
CA GLY A 67 -1.99 -1.79 -2.65
C GLY A 67 -2.92 -1.17 -1.63
N PHE A 68 -2.31 -0.56 -0.63
CA PHE A 68 -2.97 0.17 0.45
C PHE A 68 -2.31 1.54 0.60
N ASP A 69 -3.06 2.50 1.13
CA ASP A 69 -2.53 3.78 1.57
C ASP A 69 -2.56 3.89 3.08
N THR A 70 -1.76 4.80 3.62
CA THR A 70 -1.64 4.98 5.08
C THR A 70 -2.15 6.32 5.55
N ALA A 71 -3.02 6.95 4.76
CA ALA A 71 -3.58 8.26 5.05
C ALA A 71 -5.10 8.16 5.28
N HIS A 72 -5.50 7.39 6.30
CA HIS A 72 -6.89 7.20 6.69
C HIS A 72 -7.33 8.16 7.80
N ALA A 73 -8.60 8.07 8.19
CA ALA A 73 -9.13 8.86 9.31
C ALA A 73 -8.38 8.50 10.61
N GLY A 74 -7.66 9.48 11.15
CA GLY A 74 -6.83 9.30 12.35
C GLY A 74 -5.32 9.19 12.07
N ASP A 75 -4.91 9.07 10.80
CA ASP A 75 -3.51 9.13 10.39
C ASP A 75 -3.06 10.58 10.14
N GLY A 76 -1.77 10.82 10.36
CA GLY A 76 -1.10 12.07 10.04
C GLY A 76 -0.52 12.06 8.62
N TYR A 77 -0.31 13.24 8.04
CA TYR A 77 0.39 13.35 6.77
C TYR A 77 1.90 13.25 6.97
N HIS A 78 2.57 12.49 6.10
CA HIS A 78 4.02 12.36 6.16
C HIS A 78 4.70 13.72 5.86
N PRO A 79 5.72 14.15 6.62
CA PRO A 79 6.38 15.45 6.44
C PRO A 79 6.93 15.67 5.02
N ASP A 80 7.43 14.60 4.40
CA ASP A 80 7.98 14.64 3.04
C ASP A 80 6.94 14.58 1.92
N ALA A 81 5.66 14.33 2.26
CA ALA A 81 4.59 14.22 1.28
C ALA A 81 4.38 15.56 0.54
N PRO A 82 3.98 15.54 -0.74
CA PRO A 82 3.70 16.75 -1.52
C PRO A 82 2.73 17.72 -0.83
N ILE A 83 1.68 17.22 -0.17
CA ILE A 83 0.69 18.05 0.52
C ILE A 83 1.29 18.84 1.69
N SER A 84 2.23 18.24 2.42
CA SER A 84 2.90 18.83 3.58
C SER A 84 3.78 20.01 3.19
N LYS A 85 4.31 19.99 1.95
CA LYS A 85 5.06 21.09 1.34
C LYS A 85 4.17 22.21 0.84
N ALA A 86 2.91 21.90 0.48
CA ALA A 86 2.00 22.85 -0.15
C ALA A 86 1.32 23.82 0.82
N LYS A 87 1.12 23.48 2.10
CA LYS A 87 0.46 24.38 3.08
C LYS A 87 0.90 24.14 4.54
N LYS A 88 1.49 25.15 5.18
CA LYS A 88 1.75 25.18 6.66
C LYS A 88 0.48 25.07 7.52
N LEU A 89 -0.71 25.33 6.94
CA LEU A 89 -1.98 25.36 7.68
C LEU A 89 -2.72 24.01 7.69
N VAL A 90 -2.45 23.13 6.71
CA VAL A 90 -3.14 21.82 6.59
C VAL A 90 -2.46 20.75 7.44
N THR A 91 -1.14 20.86 7.65
CA THR A 91 -0.37 19.98 8.55
C THR A 91 -0.84 20.01 10.01
N PHE A 92 -1.52 21.08 10.43
CA PHE A 92 -2.09 21.18 11.78
C PHE A 92 -3.45 20.47 11.93
N LEU A 93 -4.14 20.15 10.83
CA LEU A 93 -5.53 19.64 10.85
C LEU A 93 -5.64 18.12 10.89
N MET A 94 -4.54 17.38 10.67
CA MET A 94 -4.48 15.91 10.77
C MET A 94 -3.39 15.52 11.77
N SER A 95 -3.67 15.71 13.06
CA SER A 95 -2.84 15.18 14.15
C SER A 95 -3.15 13.70 14.34
N GLY A 96 -2.23 12.83 13.97
CA GLY A 96 -2.45 11.39 13.90
C GLY A 96 -1.15 10.62 13.79
N HIS A 97 -1.24 9.31 13.65
CA HIS A 97 -0.06 8.48 13.44
C HIS A 97 0.55 8.77 12.07
N VAL A 98 1.81 9.20 12.05
CA VAL A 98 2.59 9.37 10.82
C VAL A 98 3.32 8.07 10.58
N TRP A 99 3.00 7.42 9.47
CA TRP A 99 3.56 6.12 9.10
C TRP A 99 5.00 6.24 8.62
N GLU A 100 5.90 5.47 9.25
CA GLU A 100 7.29 5.38 8.85
C GLU A 100 7.53 4.27 7.83
N LEU A 101 8.64 4.35 7.10
CA LEU A 101 8.99 3.38 6.06
C LEU A 101 8.99 1.93 6.56
N GLU A 102 9.51 1.69 7.78
CA GLU A 102 9.56 0.34 8.35
C GLU A 102 8.16 -0.23 8.60
N GLU A 103 7.25 0.60 9.13
CA GLU A 103 5.86 0.19 9.42
C GLU A 103 5.11 -0.16 8.13
N VAL A 104 5.30 0.66 7.07
CA VAL A 104 4.72 0.36 5.76
C VAL A 104 5.33 -0.91 5.16
N ARG A 105 6.63 -1.15 5.37
CA ARG A 105 7.28 -2.38 4.93
C ARG A 105 6.70 -3.60 5.63
N GLU A 106 6.49 -3.53 6.94
CA GLU A 106 5.86 -4.61 7.70
C GLU A 106 4.43 -4.90 7.20
N GLU A 107 3.59 -3.88 7.01
CA GLU A 107 2.24 -4.05 6.46
C GLU A 107 2.27 -4.66 5.05
N LEU A 108 3.18 -4.19 4.20
CA LEU A 108 3.37 -4.72 2.85
C LEU A 108 3.82 -6.18 2.86
N PHE A 109 4.67 -6.57 3.81
CA PHE A 109 5.13 -7.94 3.93
C PHE A 109 4.01 -8.84 4.50
N ARG A 110 3.16 -8.34 5.40
CA ARG A 110 1.94 -9.03 5.82
C ARG A 110 0.98 -9.23 4.65
N LEU A 111 0.84 -8.25 3.75
CA LEU A 111 0.06 -8.41 2.52
C LEU A 111 0.66 -9.49 1.62
N ALA A 112 1.97 -9.49 1.44
CA ALA A 112 2.66 -10.47 0.60
C ALA A 112 2.55 -11.90 1.16
N VAL A 113 2.60 -12.08 2.49
CA VAL A 113 2.34 -13.38 3.14
C VAL A 113 0.94 -13.88 2.83
N GLN A 114 -0.07 -13.01 2.95
CA GLN A 114 -1.47 -13.37 2.70
C GLN A 114 -1.71 -13.70 1.22
N ALA A 115 -1.13 -12.92 0.31
CA ALA A 115 -1.19 -13.18 -1.13
C ALA A 115 -0.56 -14.54 -1.45
N HIS A 116 0.64 -14.79 -0.92
CA HIS A 116 1.34 -16.06 -1.13
C HIS A 116 0.55 -17.25 -0.59
N ALA A 117 -0.05 -17.13 0.60
CA ALA A 117 -0.88 -18.19 1.16
C ALA A 117 -2.09 -18.52 0.26
N ALA A 118 -2.67 -17.54 -0.42
CA ALA A 118 -3.78 -17.76 -1.35
C ALA A 118 -3.38 -18.55 -2.60
N GLU A 119 -2.10 -18.57 -2.98
CA GLU A 119 -1.59 -19.37 -4.10
C GLU A 119 -1.52 -20.87 -3.80
N VAL A 120 -1.46 -21.23 -2.51
CA VAL A 120 -1.14 -22.59 -2.03
C VAL A 120 -2.40 -23.37 -1.61
N VAL A 121 -3.59 -22.77 -1.71
CA VAL A 121 -4.84 -23.47 -1.38
C VAL A 121 -5.31 -24.30 -2.59
N GLU A 122 -4.95 -25.59 -2.57
CA GLU A 122 -5.53 -26.67 -3.41
C GLU A 122 -6.81 -27.26 -2.80
#